data_AF-A0A420ZAL0-F1
#
_entry.id   AF-A0A420ZAL0-F1
#
_cell.length_a   1.000
_cell.length_b   1.000
_cell.length_c   1.000
_cell.angle_alpha   90.00
_cell.angle_beta   90.00
_cell.angle_gamma   90.00
#
_symmetry.space_group_name_H-M   'P 1'
#
loop_
_entity.id
_entity.type
_entity.pdbx_description
1 polymer ?
#
loop_
_entity_poly.entity_id
_entity_poly.type
_entity_poly.pdbx_seq_one_letter_code
_entity_poly.pdbx_strand_id
1 'polypeptide(L)' 'MRKCDACSKKTRIGRNRSHAQNRSSRTFRANIQKVTLSLGGKKVSGNFCTKCIKRMKKTEEDRKK' A
#
# COMPACT_ATOMS: atom_id res chain seq x y z
N MET A 1 -5.56 6.04 -11.18
CA MET A 1 -4.49 5.75 -10.21
C MET A 1 -4.89 4.54 -9.38
N ARG A 2 -3.97 3.60 -9.13
CA ARG A 2 -4.25 2.49 -8.21
C ARG A 2 -4.53 3.06 -6.81
N LYS A 3 -5.59 2.59 -6.16
CA LYS A 3 -5.98 2.93 -4.79
C LYS A 3 -5.94 1.65 -3.97
N CYS A 4 -5.51 1.75 -2.72
CA CYS A 4 -5.59 0.62 -1.80
C CYS A 4 -7.04 0.44 -1.34
N ASP A 5 -7.59 -0.76 -1.47
CA ASP A 5 -8.97 -1.04 -1.08
C ASP A 5 -9.17 -0.98 0.44
N ALA A 6 -8.14 -1.33 1.22
CA ALA A 6 -8.20 -1.36 2.69
C ALA A 6 -7.97 0.00 3.38
N CYS A 7 -7.09 0.86 2.85
CA CYS A 7 -6.72 2.13 3.53
C CYS A 7 -6.73 3.35 2.60
N SER A 8 -7.30 3.22 1.41
CA SER A 8 -7.48 4.33 0.46
C SER A 8 -6.22 5.07 0.03
N LYS A 9 -5.02 4.51 0.27
CA LYS A 9 -3.75 5.09 -0.20
C LYS A 9 -3.79 5.28 -1.71
N LYS A 10 -3.43 6.48 -2.14
CA LYS A 10 -3.36 6.90 -3.54
C LYS A 10 -2.02 7.56 -3.81
N THR A 11 -1.61 7.57 -5.07
CA THR A 11 -0.47 8.37 -5.52
C THR A 11 -0.68 9.83 -5.10
N ARG A 12 0.37 10.48 -4.59
CA ARG A 12 0.34 11.90 -4.22
C ARG A 12 1.25 12.67 -5.14
N ILE A 13 0.85 13.89 -5.48
CA ILE A 13 1.70 14.84 -6.18
C ILE A 13 2.39 15.68 -5.10
N GLY A 14 3.68 15.95 -5.30
CA GLY A 14 4.41 16.91 -4.48
C GLY A 14 5.62 17.42 -5.22
N ARG A 15 6.63 17.85 -4.47
CA ARG A 15 7.84 18.47 -5.04
C ARG A 15 9.09 17.87 -4.40
N ASN A 16 10.15 17.73 -5.18
CA ASN A 16 11.48 17.51 -4.63
C ASN A 16 12.02 18.83 -4.06
N ARG A 17 12.93 18.73 -3.09
CA ARG A 17 13.69 19.86 -2.54
C ARG A 17 15.16 19.47 -2.58
N SER A 18 15.99 20.28 -3.24
CA SER A 18 17.44 20.17 -3.08
C SER A 18 17.88 20.82 -1.77
N HIS A 19 19.16 20.68 -1.42
CA HIS A 19 19.75 21.42 -0.29
C HIS A 19 19.60 22.94 -0.42
N ALA A 20 19.61 23.46 -1.65
CA ALA A 20 19.32 24.86 -1.96
C ALA A 20 17.80 25.19 -2.05
N GLN A 21 16.93 24.28 -1.61
CA GLN A 21 15.46 24.38 -1.66
C GLN A 21 14.83 24.52 -3.07
N ASN A 22 15.58 24.23 -4.13
CA ASN A 22 15.05 24.25 -5.50
C ASN A 22 13.90 23.26 -5.65
N ARG A 23 12.82 23.72 -6.29
CA ARG A 23 11.55 23.00 -6.36
C ARG A 23 11.36 22.36 -7.72
N SER A 24 11.48 21.04 -7.81
CA SER A 24 11.05 20.28 -9.00
C SER A 24 9.79 19.47 -8.72
N SER A 25 8.93 19.29 -9.71
CA SER A 25 7.72 18.46 -9.58
C SER A 25 8.08 16.99 -9.39
N ARG A 26 7.44 16.31 -8.44
CA ARG A 26 7.63 14.88 -8.19
C ARG A 26 6.30 14.19 -7.93
N THR A 27 6.16 13.00 -8.52
CA THR A 27 5.00 12.13 -8.27
C THR A 27 5.39 11.02 -7.30
N PHE A 28 4.72 10.96 -6.15
CA PHE A 28 4.90 9.92 -5.14
C PHE A 28 3.93 8.77 -5.40
N ARG A 29 4.41 7.77 -6.15
CA ARG A 29 3.62 6.55 -6.45
C ARG A 29 3.43 5.73 -5.17
N ALA A 30 2.17 5.41 -4.86
CA ALA A 30 1.88 4.50 -3.76
C ALA A 30 2.22 3.07 -4.17
N ASN A 31 2.95 2.33 -3.32
CA ASN A 31 3.30 0.92 -3.56
C ASN A 31 2.06 0.04 -3.30
N ILE A 32 1.21 -0.07 -4.32
CA ILE A 32 -0.06 -0.82 -4.32
C ILE A 32 0.11 -1.99 -5.30
N GLN A 33 -0.11 -3.19 -4.79
CA GLN A 33 0.09 -4.44 -5.49
C GLN A 33 -1.24 -5.18 -5.60
N LYS A 34 -1.46 -5.85 -6.73
CA LYS A 34 -2.60 -6.75 -6.90
C LYS A 34 -2.20 -8.09 -6.31
N VAL A 35 -2.87 -8.50 -5.24
CA VAL A 35 -2.57 -9.76 -4.53
C VAL A 35 -3.83 -10.46 -4.10
N THR A 36 -3.72 -11.77 -3.91
CA THR A 36 -4.78 -12.62 -3.35
C THR A 36 -4.38 -13.00 -1.91
N LEU A 37 -5.26 -12.76 -0.95
CA LEU A 37 -5.00 -12.97 0.48
C LEU A 37 -6.00 -13.96 1.12
N SER A 38 -5.46 -14.76 2.05
CA SER A 38 -6.06 -15.81 2.88
C SER A 38 -7.06 -15.44 3.98
N LEU A 39 -7.83 -14.37 3.89
CA LEU A 39 -8.52 -13.81 5.07
C LEU A 39 -9.60 -14.74 5.64
N GLY A 40 -9.32 -15.37 6.79
CA GLY A 40 -10.30 -16.19 7.53
C GLY A 40 -10.86 -17.38 6.75
N GLY A 41 -10.04 -17.99 5.88
CA GLY A 41 -10.44 -19.13 5.04
C GLY A 41 -11.06 -18.74 3.70
N LYS A 42 -11.31 -17.44 3.44
CA LYS A 42 -11.77 -16.94 2.14
C LYS A 42 -10.63 -16.28 1.37
N LYS A 43 -10.49 -16.61 0.09
CA LYS A 43 -9.53 -15.97 -0.81
C LYS A 43 -10.11 -14.65 -1.29
N VAL A 44 -9.50 -13.52 -0.89
CA VAL A 44 -9.88 -12.19 -1.35
C VAL A 44 -8.81 -11.67 -2.31
N SER A 45 -9.20 -11.35 -3.54
CA SER A 45 -8.30 -10.71 -4.51
C SER A 45 -8.59 -9.20 -4.56
N GLY A 46 -7.54 -8.38 -4.55
CA GLY A 46 -7.71 -6.93 -4.52
C GLY A 46 -6.41 -6.16 -4.68
N ASN A 47 -6.52 -4.83 -4.71
CA ASN A 47 -5.39 -3.92 -4.75
C ASN A 47 -5.04 -3.48 -3.33
N PHE A 48 -3.95 -4.02 -2.80
CA PHE A 48 -3.54 -3.77 -1.42
C PHE A 48 -2.18 -3.08 -1.35
N CYS A 49 -2.04 -2.24 -0.32
CA CYS A 49 -0.77 -1.61 0.00
C CYS A 49 0.16 -2.61 0.69
N THR A 50 1.47 -2.49 0.51
CA THR A 50 2.44 -3.39 1.17
C THR A 50 2.30 -3.44 2.70
N LYS A 51 2.02 -2.30 3.35
CA LYS A 51 1.72 -2.26 4.80
C LYS A 51 0.46 -3.07 5.17
N CYS A 52 -0.54 -3.05 4.30
CA CYS A 52 -1.83 -3.72 4.48
C CYS A 52 -1.65 -5.23 4.34
N ILE A 53 -0.92 -5.64 3.29
CA ILE A 53 -0.54 -7.04 3.04
C ILE A 53 0.21 -7.61 4.25
N LYS A 54 1.22 -6.88 4.75
CA LYS A 54 1.99 -7.30 5.93
C LYS A 54 1.10 -7.48 7.17
N ARG A 55 0.18 -6.53 7.42
CA ARG A 55 -0.72 -6.58 8.58
C ARG A 55 -1.69 -7.76 8.49
N MET A 56 -2.28 -7.97 7.32
CA MET A 56 -3.25 -9.05 7.08
C MET A 56 -2.61 -10.44 7.22
N LYS A 57 -1.41 -10.64 6.67
CA LYS A 57 -0.65 -11.89 6.85
C LYS A 57 -0.32 -12.16 8.32
N LYS A 58 0.18 -11.15 9.03
CA LYS A 58 0.51 -11.29 10.46
C LYS A 58 -0.71 -11.70 11.30
N THR A 59 -1.86 -11.07 11.09
CA THR A 59 -3.09 -11.43 11.82
C THR A 59 -3.58 -12.86 11.55
N GLU A 60 -3.25 -13.47 10.41
CA GLU A 60 -3.57 -14.88 10.14
C GLU A 60 -2.59 -15.83 10.84
N GLU A 61 -1.31 -15.48 10.91
CA GLU A 61 -0.28 -16.25 11.63
C GLU A 61 -0.56 -16.25 13.13
N ASP A 62 -0.87 -15.08 13.70
CA ASP A 62 -1.18 -14.93 15.13
C ASP A 62 -2.42 -15.74 15.54
N ARG A 63 -3.38 -16.00 14.62
CA ARG A 63 -4.58 -16.82 14.88
C ARG A 63 -4.36 -18.33 14.81
N LYS A 64 -3.25 -18.78 14.21
CA LYS A 64 -2.91 -20.20 14.09
C LYS A 64 -2.09 -20.71 15.28
N LYS A 65 -1.52 -19.80 16.07
CA LYS A 65 -0.79 -20.09 17.30
C LYS A 65 -1.76 -20.21 18.47
#